data_AF-A0A1G9AJH1-F1
#
_entry.id   AF-A0A1G9AJH1-F1
#
_cell.length_a   1.000
_cell.length_b   1.000
_cell.length_c   1.000
_cell.angle_alpha   90.00
_cell.angle_beta   90.00
_cell.angle_gamma   90.00
#
_symmetry.space_group_name_H-M   'P 1'
#
loop_
_entity.id
_entity.type
_entity.pdbx_description
1 polymer ?
#
loop_
_entity_poly.entity_id
_entity_poly.type
_entity_poly.pdbx_seq_one_letter_code
_entity_poly.pdbx_strand_id
1 'polypeptide(L)' 'MVEELTFKPEMIVNLLKEKGKILKLQKGEYVFHPGDTARYVYCLDEGEIFISRMQEDGREMITNYLSIRSSDTALCQ' A
#
# COMPACT_ATOMS: atom_id res chain seq x y z
N MET A 1 20.52 30.44 2.06
CA MET A 1 19.71 29.84 0.98
C MET A 1 19.04 28.63 1.58
N VAL A 2 17.76 28.72 1.90
CA VAL A 2 17.00 27.57 2.40
C VAL A 2 16.49 26.89 1.15
N GLU A 3 17.14 25.80 0.74
CA GLU A 3 16.56 24.92 -0.27
C GLU A 3 15.23 24.43 0.30
N GLU A 4 14.14 24.88 -0.29
CA GLU A 4 12.81 24.37 0.03
C GLU A 4 12.86 22.85 -0.10
N LEU A 5 12.67 22.15 1.02
CA LEU A 5 12.50 20.70 1.07
C LEU A 5 11.18 20.35 0.38
N THR A 6 11.12 20.48 -0.94
CA THR A 6 9.94 20.12 -1.71
C THR A 6 9.83 18.60 -1.67
N PHE A 7 8.81 18.10 -0.98
CA PHE A 7 8.52 16.67 -0.95
C PHE A 7 8.20 16.20 -2.37
N LYS A 8 9.04 15.30 -2.89
CA LYS A 8 8.93 14.69 -4.23
C LYS A 8 8.50 13.23 -4.10
N PRO A 9 7.19 12.95 -3.99
CA PRO A 9 6.68 11.59 -3.76
C PRO A 9 7.16 10.59 -4.82
N GLU A 10 7.35 11.03 -6.06
CA GLU A 10 7.87 10.23 -7.16
C GLU A 10 9.26 9.65 -6.87
N MET A 11 10.13 10.40 -6.19
CA MET A 11 11.48 9.93 -5.84
C MET A 11 11.43 8.82 -4.80
N ILE A 12 10.51 8.90 -3.83
CA ILE A 12 10.33 7.87 -2.81
C ILE A 12 9.74 6.60 -3.43
N VAL A 13 8.75 6.73 -4.30
CA VAL A 13 8.17 5.59 -5.02
C VAL A 13 9.24 4.88 -5.85
N ASN A 14 10.08 5.62 -6.59
CA ASN A 14 11.17 5.04 -7.36
C ASN A 14 12.20 4.33 -6.45
N LEU A 15 12.58 4.94 -5.33
CA LEU A 15 13.49 4.33 -4.37
C LEU A 15 12.92 3.02 -3.80
N LEU A 16 11.61 2.98 -3.49
CA LEU A 16 10.92 1.78 -3.03
C LEU A 16 10.88 0.70 -4.11
N LYS A 17 10.70 1.06 -5.39
CA LYS A 17 10.76 0.11 -6.51
C LYS A 17 12.17 -0.46 -6.72
N GLU A 18 13.22 0.37 -6.57
CA GLU A 18 14.61 -0.04 -6.78
C GLU A 18 15.20 -0.87 -5.63
N LYS A 19 14.85 -0.54 -4.38
CA LYS A 19 15.45 -1.15 -3.17
C LYS A 19 14.50 -2.07 -2.42
N GLY A 20 13.22 -2.01 -2.73
CA GLY A 20 12.20 -2.84 -2.10
C GLY A 20 12.29 -4.31 -2.50
N LYS A 21 11.42 -5.10 -1.89
CA LYS A 21 11.24 -6.52 -2.24
C LYS A 21 9.94 -6.69 -3.00
N ILE A 22 9.98 -7.46 -4.08
CA ILE A 22 8.78 -7.83 -4.82
C ILE A 22 8.05 -8.92 -4.04
N LEU A 23 6.80 -8.66 -3.68
CA LEU A 23 5.89 -9.64 -3.09
C LEU A 23 4.82 -9.98 -4.13
N LYS A 24 4.66 -11.27 -4.44
CA LYS A 24 3.61 -11.77 -5.33
C LYS A 24 2.59 -12.50 -4.48
N LEU A 25 1.32 -12.14 -4.65
CA LEU A 25 0.20 -12.72 -3.92
C LEU A 25 -0.82 -13.29 -4.88
N GLN A 26 -1.47 -14.36 -4.46
CA GLN A 26 -2.62 -14.95 -5.14
C GLN A 26 -3.92 -14.36 -4.61
N LYS A 27 -4.99 -14.52 -5.38
CA LYS A 27 -6.33 -14.08 -4.96
C LYS A 27 -6.72 -14.73 -3.63
N GLY A 28 -7.08 -13.89 -2.66
CA GLY A 28 -7.49 -14.31 -1.32
C GLY A 28 -6.35 -14.43 -0.32
N GLU A 29 -5.10 -14.22 -0.74
CA GLU A 29 -3.98 -14.09 0.20
C GLU A 29 -3.96 -12.70 0.85
N TYR A 30 -3.44 -12.65 2.08
CA TYR A 30 -3.35 -11.44 2.87
C TYR A 30 -1.97 -10.80 2.74
N VAL A 31 -1.94 -9.49 2.51
CA VAL A 31 -0.72 -8.68 2.53
C VAL A 31 -0.24 -8.47 3.98
N PHE A 32 -1.20 -8.32 4.89
CA PHE A 32 -1.00 -7.94 6.29
C PHE A 32 -2.20 -8.42 7.12
N HIS A 33 -1.96 -8.95 8.31
CA HIS A 33 -3.03 -9.36 9.22
C HIS A 33 -3.26 -8.35 10.35
N PRO A 34 -4.50 -8.20 10.83
CA PRO A 34 -4.78 -7.43 12.03
C PRO A 34 -3.94 -7.93 13.22
N GLY A 35 -3.19 -7.02 13.85
CA GLY A 35 -2.29 -7.33 14.97
C GLY A 35 -0.83 -7.52 14.57
N ASP A 36 -0.52 -7.61 13.28
CA ASP A 36 0.87 -7.60 12.82
C ASP A 36 1.54 -6.26 13.14
N THR A 37 2.85 -6.29 13.36
CA THR A 37 3.63 -5.05 13.48
C THR A 37 3.83 -4.44 12.10
N ALA A 38 3.37 -3.21 11.88
CA ALA A 38 3.62 -2.48 10.64
C ALA A 38 5.11 -2.12 10.51
N ARG A 39 5.86 -2.91 9.74
CA ARG A 39 7.31 -2.73 9.51
C ARG A 39 7.67 -2.27 8.10
N TYR A 40 6.70 -2.26 7.19
CA TYR A 40 6.91 -2.00 5.77
C TYR A 40 5.82 -1.07 5.23
N VAL A 41 6.19 -0.32 4.19
CA VAL A 41 5.25 0.39 3.33
C VAL A 41 5.11 -0.42 2.04
N TYR A 42 3.87 -0.60 1.58
CA TYR A 42 3.58 -1.42 0.40
C TYR A 42 3.19 -0.54 -0.78
N CYS A 43 3.84 -0.73 -1.92
CA CYS A 43 3.42 -0.14 -3.19
C CYS A 43 2.75 -1.21 -4.03
N LEU A 44 1.51 -0.95 -4.48
CA LEU A 44 0.83 -1.81 -5.43
C LEU A 44 1.37 -1.52 -6.83
N ASP A 45 1.93 -2.54 -7.48
CA ASP A 45 2.47 -2.41 -8.85
C ASP A 45 1.43 -2.88 -9.88
N GLU A 46 0.77 -4.01 -9.61
CA GLU A 46 -0.27 -4.59 -10.45
C GLU A 46 -1.37 -5.25 -9.60
N GLY A 47 -2.61 -5.24 -10.09
CA GLY A 47 -3.75 -5.89 -9.45
C GLY A 47 -4.56 -4.97 -8.55
N GLU A 48 -5.24 -5.58 -7.57
CA GLU A 48 -6.24 -4.92 -6.72
C GLU A 48 -6.15 -5.46 -5.29
N ILE A 49 -6.31 -4.56 -4.31
CA ILE A 49 -6.30 -4.87 -2.88
C ILE A 49 -7.49 -4.16 -2.23
N PHE A 50 -8.16 -4.83 -1.31
CA PHE A 50 -9.06 -4.18 -0.37
C PHE A 50 -8.43 -4.20 1.03
N ILE A 51 -8.63 -3.11 1.78
CA ILE A 51 -8.26 -3.02 3.18
C ILE A 51 -9.54 -3.19 3.97
N SER A 52 -9.60 -4.22 4.80
CA SER A 52 -10.75 -4.50 5.66
C SER A 52 -10.37 -4.43 7.14
N ARG A 53 -11.38 -4.22 7.97
CA ARG A 53 -11.29 -4.30 9.42
C ARG A 53 -12.41 -5.20 9.94
N MET A 54 -12.08 -6.03 10.92
CA MET A 54 -13.07 -6.80 11.67
C MET A 54 -13.79 -5.87 12.67
N GLN A 55 -15.12 -5.88 12.64
CA GLN A 55 -15.95 -5.18 13.62
C GLN A 55 -16.07 -5.99 14.92
N GLU A 56 -16.50 -5.33 16.00
CA GLU A 56 -16.67 -5.97 17.31
C GLU A 56 -17.67 -7.14 17.29
N ASP A 57 -18.61 -7.13 16.36
CA ASP A 57 -19.60 -8.19 16.15
C ASP A 57 -19.11 -9.34 15.24
N GLY A 58 -17.85 -9.30 14.81
CA GLY A 58 -17.23 -10.33 13.98
C GLY A 58 -17.54 -10.20 12.47
N ARG A 59 -18.16 -9.11 12.03
CA ARG A 59 -18.32 -8.83 10.59
C ARG A 59 -17.09 -8.15 10.01
N GLU A 60 -16.72 -8.54 8.80
CA GLU A 60 -15.68 -7.87 8.03
C GLU A 60 -16.24 -6.66 7.28
N MET A 61 -15.61 -5.50 7.46
CA MET A 61 -15.96 -4.27 6.77
C MET A 61 -14.80 -3.82 5.89
N ILE A 62 -15.05 -3.70 4.59
CA ILE A 62 -14.09 -3.09 3.65
C ILE A 62 -14.07 -1.58 3.92
N THR A 63 -12.88 -1.05 4.14
CA THR A 63 -12.63 0.36 4.42
C THR A 63 -12.12 1.09 3.19
N ASN A 64 -11.16 0.50 2.48
CA ASN A 64 -10.59 1.05 1.25
C ASN A 64 -10.47 -0.05 0.19
N TYR A 65 -10.46 0.38 -1.07
CA TYR A 65 -10.15 -0.45 -2.21
C TYR A 65 -9.14 0.30 -3.09
N LEU A 66 -8.03 -0.35 -3.37
CA LEU A 66 -6.91 0.17 -4.14
C LEU A 66 -6.75 -0.69 -5.38
N SER A 67 -6.77 -0.07 -6.55
CA SER A 67 -6.46 -0.73 -7.82
C SER A 67 -5.54 0.14 -8.65
N ILE A 68 -4.61 -0.51 -9.35
CA ILE A 68 -3.79 0.19 -10.34
C ILE A 68 -4.62 0.34 -11.61
N ARG A 69 -5.20 1.53 -11.78
CA ARG A 69 -5.60 2.04 -13.09
C ARG A 69 -4.38 2.73 -13.68
N SER A 70 -4.23 2.65 -15.00
CA SER A 70 -3.07 3.11 -15.80
C SER A 70 -2.74 4.61 -15.72
N SER A 71 -3.13 5.31 -14.65
CA SER A 71 -2.86 6.73 -14.39
C SER A 71 -2.72 7.08 -12.90
N ASP A 72 -3.06 6.18 -11.98
CA ASP A 72 -3.12 6.48 -10.55
C ASP A 72 -2.02 5.72 -9.80
N THR A 73 -0.91 6.41 -9.54
CA THR A 73 0.09 5.91 -8.59
C THR A 73 -0.58 5.94 -7.22
N ALA A 74 -0.94 4.76 -6.69
CA ALA A 74 -1.64 4.65 -5.42
C ALA A 74 -0.82 5.31 -4.30
N LEU A 75 -1.28 6.47 -3.83
CA LEU A 75 -0.75 7.17 -2.66
C LEU A 75 -0.94 6.28 -1.44
N CYS A 76 0.17 5.83 -0.87
CA CYS A 76 0.22 5.23 0.46
C CYS A 76 -0.11 6.33 1.48
N GLN A 77 -1.18 6.15 2.26
CA GLN A 77 -1.38 6.90 3.51
C GLN A 77 -0.66 6.21 4.65
#